data_AF-A0A0S7YAM8-F1
#
_entry.id   AF-A0A0S7YAM8-F1
#
_cell.length_a   1.000
_cell.length_b   1.000
_cell.length_c   1.000
_cell.angle_alpha   90.00
_cell.angle_beta   90.00
_cell.angle_gamma   90.00
#
_symmetry.space_group_name_H-M   'P 1'
#
loop_
_entity.id
_entity.type
_entity.pdbx_description
1 polymer ?
#
loop_
_entity_poly.entity_id
_entity_poly.type
_entity_poly.pdbx_seq_one_letter_code
_entity_poly.pdbx_strand_id
1 'polypeptide(L)'
;MKKYEILEHTADLKMRAFGRTKEELFLNMLLGMTNSLRAEIKKQKSKIKKIKIKSLNLSNLLVDFLSEALYLTQINREIYNKIKFKKFTDIKLEVELIGQKVERFSEDIKAVTYHDLDVRQRKDGTWEATVLFDI
;
A
#
# COMPACT_ATOMS: atom_id res chain seq x y z
N MET A 1 12.30 -4.63 13.36
CA MET A 1 10.84 -4.80 13.56
C MET A 1 10.26 -5.47 12.32
N LYS A 2 9.26 -6.34 12.50
CA LYS A 2 8.49 -6.92 11.40
C LYS A 2 7.77 -5.80 10.65
N LYS A 3 7.88 -5.75 9.31
CA LYS A 3 7.25 -4.70 8.48
C LYS A 3 5.77 -4.95 8.26
N TYR A 4 5.43 -6.20 7.93
CA TYR A 4 4.06 -6.66 7.74
C TYR A 4 3.97 -8.18 7.91
N GLU A 5 2.74 -8.68 7.96
CA GLU A 5 2.40 -10.10 7.92
C GLU A 5 1.13 -10.35 7.10
N ILE A 6 1.08 -11.50 6.44
CA ILE A 6 -0.12 -12.01 5.76
C ILE A 6 -0.84 -12.91 6.77
N LEU A 7 -2.15 -12.72 6.93
CA LEU A 7 -3.02 -13.49 7.80
C LEU A 7 -3.85 -14.46 6.95
N GLU A 8 -4.08 -15.68 7.44
CA GLU A 8 -4.93 -16.66 6.75
C GLU A 8 -6.36 -16.13 6.57
N HIS A 9 -6.85 -16.15 5.33
CA HIS A 9 -8.25 -16.00 4.97
C HIS A 9 -8.50 -16.86 3.72
N THR A 10 -9.62 -17.55 3.66
CA THR A 10 -9.85 -18.66 2.72
C THR A 10 -10.06 -18.24 1.26
N ALA A 11 -10.24 -16.95 0.98
CA ALA A 11 -10.45 -16.42 -0.37
C ALA A 11 -9.83 -15.02 -0.61
N ASP A 12 -9.50 -14.29 0.46
CA ASP A 12 -9.00 -12.91 0.38
C ASP A 12 -7.59 -12.85 0.98
N LEU A 13 -6.83 -11.81 0.63
CA LEU A 13 -5.54 -11.55 1.25
C LEU A 13 -5.74 -10.55 2.40
N LYS A 14 -5.71 -11.03 3.66
CA LYS A 14 -5.73 -10.15 4.84
C LYS A 14 -4.31 -9.81 5.26
N MET A 15 -3.98 -8.52 5.35
CA MET A 15 -2.64 -8.05 5.64
C MET A 15 -2.61 -7.14 6.85
N ARG A 16 -1.61 -7.33 7.70
CA ARG A 16 -1.31 -6.40 8.79
C ARG A 16 0.08 -5.79 8.60
N ALA A 17 0.15 -4.46 8.66
CA ALA A 17 1.41 -3.71 8.59
C ALA A 17 1.65 -2.90 9.85
N PHE A 18 2.91 -2.57 10.08
CA PHE A 18 3.36 -1.82 11.26
C PHE A 18 4.26 -0.65 10.84
N GLY A 19 4.33 0.39 11.67
CA GLY A 19 5.27 1.49 11.47
C GLY A 19 5.51 2.30 12.74
N ARG A 20 6.68 2.90 12.89
CA ARG A 20 6.94 3.86 13.98
C ARG A 20 6.19 5.17 13.73
N THR A 21 5.91 5.48 12.47
CA THR A 21 5.10 6.63 12.04
C THR A 21 4.04 6.20 11.04
N LYS A 22 3.09 7.09 10.73
CA LYS A 22 2.07 6.86 9.69
C LYS A 22 2.71 6.67 8.31
N GLU A 23 3.77 7.41 8.00
CA GLU A 23 4.56 7.27 6.78
C GLU A 23 5.14 5.86 6.64
N GLU A 24 5.75 5.35 7.72
CA GLU A 24 6.33 4.00 7.72
C GLU A 24 5.24 2.95 7.58
N LEU A 25 4.09 3.13 8.25
CA LEU A 25 2.94 2.24 8.13
C LEU A 25 2.42 2.18 6.69
N PHE A 26 2.21 3.33 6.05
CA PHE A 26 1.73 3.41 4.66
C PHE A 26 2.74 2.79 3.68
N LEU A 27 4.03 3.04 3.88
CA LEU A 27 5.09 2.42 3.09
C LEU A 27 5.10 0.89 3.26
N ASN A 28 5.00 0.39 4.49
CA ASN A 28 5.05 -1.04 4.75
C ASN A 28 3.81 -1.76 4.22
N MET A 29 2.63 -1.15 4.27
CA MET A 29 1.41 -1.70 3.65
C MET A 29 1.53 -1.71 2.12
N LEU A 30 2.03 -0.63 1.50
CA LEU A 30 2.33 -0.61 0.06
C LEU A 30 3.32 -1.73 -0.33
N LEU A 31 4.38 -1.92 0.45
CA LEU A 31 5.36 -2.98 0.20
C LEU A 31 4.76 -4.38 0.30
N GLY A 32 3.87 -4.60 1.26
CA GLY A 32 3.14 -5.86 1.38
C GLY A 32 2.25 -6.11 0.17
N MET A 33 1.45 -5.13 -0.26
CA MET A 33 0.63 -5.22 -1.47
C MET A 33 1.49 -5.50 -2.72
N THR A 34 2.54 -4.69 -2.93
CA THR A 34 3.47 -4.84 -4.07
C THR A 34 4.13 -6.23 -4.11
N ASN A 35 4.57 -6.75 -2.97
CA ASN A 35 5.21 -8.06 -2.91
C ASN A 35 4.22 -9.19 -3.18
N SER A 36 2.95 -9.03 -2.79
CA SER A 36 1.91 -10.03 -2.97
C SER A 36 1.56 -10.26 -4.44
N LEU A 37 1.76 -9.25 -5.31
CA LEU A 37 1.59 -9.37 -6.76
C LEU A 37 2.65 -10.27 -7.45
N ARG A 38 3.72 -10.67 -6.72
CA ARG A 38 4.81 -11.54 -7.22
C ARG A 38 5.31 -11.16 -8.62
N ALA A 39 5.62 -9.87 -8.78
CA ALA A 39 5.95 -9.31 -10.08
C ALA A 39 7.39 -9.65 -10.53
N GLU A 40 7.55 -9.91 -11.82
CA GLU A 40 8.86 -10.05 -12.44
C GLU A 40 9.36 -8.69 -12.96
N ILE A 41 10.45 -8.22 -12.37
CA ILE A 41 10.97 -6.88 -12.61
C ILE A 41 11.71 -6.83 -13.96
N LYS A 42 11.38 -5.83 -14.77
CA LYS A 42 12.16 -5.50 -15.97
C LYS A 42 13.27 -4.53 -15.59
N LYS A 43 14.54 -4.84 -15.89
CA LYS A 43 15.68 -3.92 -15.69
C LYS A 43 15.48 -2.64 -16.52
N GLN A 44 14.98 -1.59 -15.88
CA GLN A 44 14.69 -0.28 -16.48
C GLN A 44 14.91 0.85 -15.47
N LYS A 45 14.98 2.08 -15.97
CA LYS A 45 15.03 3.29 -15.13
C LYS A 45 13.79 3.38 -14.23
N SER A 46 13.99 3.90 -13.02
CA SER A 46 12.90 4.14 -12.07
C SER A 46 11.80 5.03 -12.68
N LYS A 47 10.56 4.75 -12.28
CA LYS A 47 9.36 5.51 -12.64
C LYS A 47 8.87 6.27 -11.41
N ILE A 48 8.36 7.48 -11.66
CA ILE A 48 7.83 8.35 -10.62
C ILE A 48 6.39 8.71 -10.97
N LYS A 49 5.47 8.47 -10.04
CA LYS A 49 4.07 8.89 -10.15
C LYS A 49 3.72 9.81 -8.99
N LYS A 50 3.05 10.91 -9.28
CA LYS A 50 2.56 11.85 -8.26
C LYS A 50 1.11 11.51 -7.98
N ILE A 51 0.75 11.38 -6.72
CA ILE A 51 -0.64 11.16 -6.31
C ILE A 51 -1.04 12.20 -5.27
N LYS A 52 -2.32 12.58 -5.29
CA LYS A 52 -2.94 13.50 -4.34
C LYS A 52 -4.33 13.00 -4.00
N ILE A 53 -4.53 12.67 -2.74
CA ILE A 53 -5.74 12.01 -2.24
C ILE A 53 -6.31 12.81 -1.08
N LYS A 54 -7.63 12.88 -1.01
CA LYS A 54 -8.37 13.42 0.11
C LYS A 54 -9.47 12.43 0.51
N SER A 55 -9.54 12.11 1.79
CA SER A 55 -10.46 11.10 2.33
C SER A 55 -11.09 11.60 3.64
N LEU A 56 -12.01 10.82 4.21
CA LEU A 56 -12.77 11.23 5.40
C LEU A 56 -11.97 11.11 6.70
N ASN A 57 -11.05 10.15 6.79
CA ASN A 57 -10.22 9.86 7.95
C ASN A 57 -8.98 9.04 7.53
N LEU A 58 -8.09 8.75 8.48
CA LEU A 58 -6.80 8.09 8.22
C LEU A 58 -6.98 6.67 7.66
N SER A 59 -7.98 5.94 8.14
CA SER A 59 -8.28 4.59 7.66
C SER A 59 -8.69 4.62 6.20
N ASN A 60 -9.67 5.47 5.85
CA ASN A 60 -10.11 5.61 4.46
C ASN A 60 -8.97 6.12 3.56
N LEU A 61 -8.14 7.03 4.08
CA LEU A 61 -6.99 7.54 3.35
C LEU A 61 -5.98 6.44 3.01
N LEU A 62 -5.82 5.43 3.85
CA LEU A 62 -4.97 4.27 3.56
C LEU A 62 -5.55 3.42 2.43
N VAL A 63 -6.85 3.12 2.46
CA VAL A 63 -7.51 2.33 1.40
C VAL A 63 -7.48 3.08 0.07
N ASP A 64 -7.87 4.37 0.05
CA ASP A 64 -7.84 5.18 -1.17
C ASP A 64 -6.42 5.28 -1.75
N PHE A 65 -5.41 5.40 -0.88
CA PHE A 65 -4.01 5.39 -1.28
C PHE A 65 -3.57 4.08 -1.95
N LEU A 66 -3.89 2.94 -1.34
CA LEU A 66 -3.52 1.64 -1.87
C LEU A 66 -4.30 1.33 -3.16
N SER A 67 -5.58 1.70 -3.23
CA SER A 67 -6.40 1.58 -4.44
C SER A 67 -5.81 2.37 -5.61
N GLU A 68 -5.39 3.63 -5.39
CA GLU A 68 -4.73 4.43 -6.43
C GLU A 68 -3.38 3.81 -6.84
N ALA A 69 -2.60 3.32 -5.88
CA ALA A 69 -1.33 2.65 -6.17
C ALA A 69 -1.52 1.34 -6.95
N LEU A 70 -2.56 0.57 -6.64
CA LEU A 70 -2.94 -0.66 -7.35
C LEU A 70 -3.42 -0.35 -8.78
N TYR A 71 -4.28 0.64 -8.94
CA TYR A 71 -4.72 1.11 -10.26
C TYR A 71 -3.51 1.52 -11.14
N LEU A 72 -2.60 2.32 -10.59
CA LEU A 72 -1.38 2.74 -11.30
C LEU A 72 -0.48 1.54 -11.65
N THR A 73 -0.40 0.56 -10.76
CA THR A 73 0.36 -0.67 -10.93
C THR A 73 -0.15 -1.47 -12.13
N GLN A 74 -1.47 -1.69 -12.18
CA GLN A 74 -2.14 -2.46 -13.24
C GLN A 74 -2.06 -1.75 -14.58
N ILE A 75 -2.41 -0.46 -14.64
CA ILE A 75 -2.51 0.26 -15.93
C ILE A 75 -1.14 0.54 -16.54
N ASN A 76 -0.12 0.83 -15.72
CA ASN A 76 1.22 1.15 -16.22
C ASN A 76 2.14 -0.09 -16.32
N ARG A 77 1.73 -1.24 -15.78
CA ARG A 77 2.60 -2.40 -15.52
C ARG A 77 3.86 -1.99 -14.77
N GLU A 78 3.65 -1.37 -13.61
CA GLU A 78 4.70 -0.87 -12.72
C GLU A 78 4.48 -1.39 -11.30
N ILE A 79 5.55 -1.54 -10.50
CA ILE A 79 5.43 -1.74 -9.05
C ILE A 79 6.11 -0.60 -8.31
N TYR A 80 5.61 -0.26 -7.12
CA TYR A 80 6.14 0.83 -6.31
C TYR A 80 6.66 0.32 -4.96
N ASN A 81 7.87 0.73 -4.60
CA ASN A 81 8.56 0.26 -3.40
C ASN A 81 9.12 1.40 -2.53
N LYS A 82 8.91 2.64 -2.93
CA LYS A 82 9.32 3.82 -2.18
C LYS A 82 8.30 4.92 -2.33
N ILE A 83 8.08 5.64 -1.23
CA ILE A 83 7.18 6.80 -1.17
C ILE A 83 8.01 8.01 -0.74
N LYS A 84 7.85 9.13 -1.44
CA LYS A 84 8.33 10.43 -0.97
C LYS A 84 7.14 11.28 -0.59
N PHE A 85 6.97 11.51 0.71
CA PHE A 85 5.87 12.29 1.26
C PHE A 85 6.13 13.79 1.08
N LYS A 86 5.14 14.51 0.51
CA LYS A 86 5.14 15.97 0.43
C LYS A 86 4.17 16.58 1.42
N LYS A 87 3.00 15.95 1.60
CA LYS A 87 2.00 16.34 2.59
C LYS A 87 1.31 15.09 3.12
N PHE A 88 1.17 15.01 4.43
CA PHE A 88 0.44 13.93 5.07
C PHE A 88 -0.30 14.47 6.29
N THR A 89 -1.63 14.42 6.23
CA THR A 89 -2.54 14.58 7.38
C THR A 89 -3.54 13.43 7.38
N ASP A 90 -4.40 13.35 8.39
CA ASP A 90 -5.37 12.25 8.52
C ASP A 90 -6.44 12.22 7.43
N ILE A 91 -6.52 13.26 6.60
CA ILE A 91 -7.54 13.38 5.56
C ILE A 91 -6.97 13.76 4.19
N LYS A 92 -5.65 13.98 4.09
CA LYS A 92 -4.98 14.43 2.86
C LYS A 92 -3.60 13.81 2.74
N LEU A 93 -3.31 13.28 1.56
CA LEU A 93 -2.02 12.70 1.21
C LEU A 93 -1.54 13.25 -0.13
N GLU A 94 -0.32 13.77 -0.18
CA GLU A 94 0.38 14.15 -1.41
C GLU A 94 1.76 13.49 -1.41
N VAL A 95 2.00 12.60 -2.36
CA VAL A 95 3.26 11.82 -2.41
C VAL A 95 3.75 11.59 -3.84
N GLU A 96 5.02 11.23 -3.94
CA GLU A 96 5.61 10.62 -5.13
C GLU A 96 5.86 9.14 -4.86
N LEU A 97 5.22 8.27 -5.64
CA LEU A 97 5.51 6.85 -5.71
C LEU A 97 6.70 6.64 -6.64
N ILE A 98 7.71 5.90 -6.17
CA ILE A 98 8.90 5.55 -6.92
C ILE A 98 8.90 4.04 -7.12
N GLY A 99 9.05 3.64 -8.37
CA GLY A 99 8.84 2.26 -8.80
C GLY A 99 9.61 1.91 -10.06
N GLN A 100 9.23 0.81 -10.68
CA GLN A 100 9.85 0.30 -11.91
C GLN A 100 8.85 -0.54 -12.71
N LYS A 101 9.09 -0.67 -14.02
CA LYS A 101 8.27 -1.50 -14.89
C LYS A 101 8.46 -2.99 -14.59
N VAL A 102 7.40 -3.75 -14.83
CA VAL A 102 7.39 -5.21 -14.69
C VAL A 102 7.03 -5.86 -16.03
N GLU A 103 7.47 -7.10 -16.19
CA GLU A 103 7.14 -7.92 -17.37
C GLU A 103 5.78 -8.58 -17.21
N ARG A 104 5.56 -9.17 -16.03
CA ARG A 104 4.33 -9.86 -15.63
C ARG A 104 4.12 -9.81 -14.13
N PHE A 105 2.87 -10.04 -13.74
CA PHE A 105 2.44 -10.32 -12.38
C PHE A 105 2.10 -11.81 -12.29
N SER A 106 2.46 -12.48 -11.19
CA SER A 106 2.15 -13.90 -11.01
C SER A 106 0.91 -14.12 -10.16
N GLU A 107 0.46 -13.08 -9.45
CA GLU A 107 -0.76 -13.01 -8.66
C GLU A 107 -1.47 -11.71 -9.05
N ASP A 108 -2.79 -11.67 -8.90
CA ASP A 108 -3.56 -10.45 -9.09
C ASP A 108 -4.21 -10.00 -7.78
N ILE A 109 -4.34 -8.70 -7.62
CA ILE A 109 -5.14 -8.09 -6.56
C ILE A 109 -6.20 -7.28 -7.29
N LYS A 110 -7.46 -7.68 -7.15
CA LYS A 110 -8.60 -7.03 -7.81
C LYS A 110 -8.95 -5.72 -7.15
N ALA A 111 -8.95 -5.68 -5.81
CA ALA A 111 -9.36 -4.51 -5.06
C ALA A 111 -8.74 -4.43 -3.67
N VAL A 112 -8.64 -3.19 -3.17
CA VAL A 112 -8.38 -2.90 -1.75
C VAL A 112 -9.71 -2.55 -1.09
N THR A 113 -10.04 -3.22 0.01
CA THR A 113 -11.37 -3.11 0.60
C THR A 113 -11.37 -2.28 1.89
N TYR A 114 -12.56 -1.75 2.21
CA TYR A 114 -12.86 -1.11 3.48
C TYR A 114 -13.31 -2.11 4.56
N HIS A 115 -13.49 -3.38 4.20
CA HIS A 115 -13.99 -4.40 5.12
C HIS A 115 -12.89 -4.78 6.12
N ASP A 116 -13.24 -4.88 7.41
CA ASP A 116 -12.30 -5.13 8.50
C ASP A 116 -11.10 -4.16 8.57
N LEU A 117 -11.25 -2.97 7.99
CA LEU A 117 -10.23 -1.93 7.99
C LEU A 117 -10.04 -1.38 9.40
N ASP A 118 -8.82 -1.52 9.92
CA ASP A 118 -8.41 -0.95 11.20
C ASP A 118 -7.10 -0.21 11.02
N VAL A 119 -7.01 1.02 11.52
CA VAL A 119 -5.77 1.79 11.59
C VAL A 119 -5.73 2.46 12.95
N ARG A 120 -4.71 2.13 13.75
CA ARG A 120 -4.62 2.59 15.14
C ARG A 120 -3.20 2.80 15.60
N GLN A 121 -3.06 3.67 16.60
CA GLN A 121 -1.83 3.78 17.36
C GLN A 121 -1.88 2.82 18.55
N ARG A 122 -0.80 2.06 18.74
CA ARG A 122 -0.61 1.13 19.86
C ARG A 122 -0.15 1.90 21.09
N LYS A 123 -0.22 1.24 22.26
CA LYS A 123 0.17 1.83 23.56
C LYS A 123 1.64 2.30 23.61
N ASP A 124 2.50 1.69 22.81
CA ASP A 124 3.94 2.04 22.70
C ASP A 124 4.21 3.20 21.72
N GLY A 125 3.17 3.82 21.17
CA GLY A 125 3.26 4.92 20.21
C GLY A 125 3.47 4.49 18.75
N THR A 126 3.66 3.20 18.49
CA THR A 126 3.75 2.66 17.12
C THR A 126 2.38 2.55 16.45
N TRP A 127 2.36 2.46 15.13
CA TRP A 127 1.17 2.36 14.30
C TRP A 127 0.99 0.94 13.76
N GLU A 128 -0.26 0.52 13.66
CA GLU A 128 -0.68 -0.77 13.10
C GLU A 128 -1.88 -0.52 12.17
N ALA A 129 -1.92 -1.24 11.05
CA ALA A 129 -3.07 -1.28 10.17
C ALA A 129 -3.38 -2.70 9.71
N THR A 130 -4.66 -3.02 9.61
CA THR A 130 -5.16 -4.25 8.98
C THR A 130 -6.00 -3.87 7.76
N VAL A 131 -5.69 -4.46 6.61
CA VAL A 131 -6.38 -4.21 5.33
C VAL A 131 -6.68 -5.57 4.69
N LEU A 132 -7.87 -5.69 4.09
CA LEU A 132 -8.27 -6.86 3.31
C LEU A 132 -8.23 -6.53 1.82
N PHE A 133 -7.61 -7.42 1.04
CA PHE A 133 -7.47 -7.33 -0.41
C PHE A 133 -8.26 -8.48 -1.06
N ASP A 134 -9.01 -8.16 -2.10
CA ASP A 134 -9.66 -9.14 -2.99
C ASP A 134 -8.62 -9.58 -4.03
N ILE A 135 -8.43 -10.90 -4.18
CA ILE A 135 -7.43 -11.53 -5.08
C ILE A 135 -8.12 -12.31 -6.19
#